data_AF-A0A0S8D0J9-F1
#
_entry.id   AF-A0A0S8D0J9-F1
#
_cell.length_a   1.000
_cell.length_b   1.000
_cell.length_c   1.000
_cell.angle_alpha   90.00
_cell.angle_beta   90.00
_cell.angle_gamma   90.00
#
_symmetry.space_group_name_H-M   'P 1'
#
loop_
_entity.id
_entity.type
_entity.pdbx_description
1 polymer ?
#
loop_
_entity_poly.entity_id
_entity_poly.type
_entity_poly.pdbx_seq_one_letter_code
_entity_poly.pdbx_strand_id
1 'polypeptide(L)'
;MNVLSKAANRSIGQAMHNYQMLADNDRVLIAVSGGVDSLVLTWILNHWQQKAPIDYEIIAAYIDNGFDRSTGDNVAQQLQNIGVPYLIEKTDFWHRAAAAEEGKSICYHCARLRRNRLFAIAEKQGFNKIGFGHHQDDILETFFINLLYAGNISTMVPKQKLFDGRIHIIRPMA
;
A
#
# COMPACT_ATOMS: atom_id res chain seq x y z
N MET A 1 15.96 11.56 16.39
CA MET A 1 15.43 12.54 15.41
C MET A 1 13.93 12.26 15.25
N ASN A 2 13.03 13.19 15.57
CA ASN A 2 11.60 13.01 15.28
C ASN A 2 11.37 13.35 13.80
N VAL A 3 11.39 12.34 12.94
CA VAL A 3 11.28 12.48 11.47
C VAL A 3 9.89 12.99 11.06
N LEU A 4 8.84 12.69 11.84
CA LEU A 4 7.50 13.25 11.65
C LEU A 4 7.27 14.50 12.51
N SER A 5 6.56 15.48 11.93
CA SER A 5 6.02 16.59 12.72
C SER A 5 5.00 16.08 13.73
N LYS A 6 4.91 16.75 14.90
CA LYS A 6 3.93 16.39 15.93
C LYS A 6 2.49 16.44 15.41
N ALA A 7 2.20 17.40 14.51
CA ALA A 7 0.89 17.55 13.91
C ALA A 7 0.55 16.37 13.00
N ALA A 8 1.44 16.00 12.07
CA ALA A 8 1.22 14.86 11.17
C ALA A 8 1.06 13.54 11.94
N ASN A 9 1.93 13.29 12.93
CA ASN A 9 1.84 12.08 13.75
C ASN A 9 0.51 12.01 14.53
N ARG A 10 -0.01 13.15 15.00
CA ARG A 10 -1.32 13.21 15.66
C ARG A 10 -2.46 12.93 14.69
N SER A 11 -2.44 13.51 13.50
CA SER A 11 -3.49 13.29 12.48
C SER A 11 -3.56 11.84 12.02
N ILE A 12 -2.41 11.22 11.74
CA ILE A 12 -2.30 9.79 11.43
C ILE A 12 -2.82 8.97 12.62
N GLY A 13 -2.43 9.35 13.85
CA GLY A 13 -2.95 8.86 15.14
C GLY A 13 -4.46 8.73 15.15
N GLN A 14 -5.09 9.88 14.92
CA GLN A 14 -6.54 10.02 14.94
C GLN A 14 -7.21 9.21 13.84
N ALA A 15 -6.67 9.23 12.61
CA ALA A 15 -7.22 8.47 11.49
C ALA A 15 -7.17 6.96 11.76
N MET A 16 -6.03 6.44 12.17
CA MET A 16 -5.86 5.01 12.45
C MET A 16 -6.81 4.54 13.56
N HIS A 17 -7.02 5.35 14.59
CA HIS A 17 -7.98 5.08 15.66
C HIS A 17 -9.44 5.14 15.17
N ASN A 18 -9.85 6.25 14.54
CA ASN A 18 -11.23 6.48 14.09
C ASN A 18 -11.72 5.40 13.12
N TYR A 19 -10.84 4.94 12.23
CA TYR A 19 -11.17 3.91 11.25
C TYR A 19 -10.83 2.49 11.74
N GLN A 20 -10.32 2.33 12.97
CA GLN A 20 -9.90 1.03 13.53
C GLN A 20 -9.04 0.24 12.53
N MET A 21 -7.99 0.89 12.02
CA MET A 21 -7.18 0.34 10.92
C MET A 21 -6.38 -0.89 11.37
N LEU A 22 -5.85 -0.84 12.59
CA LEU A 22 -5.06 -1.90 13.22
C LEU A 22 -5.67 -2.36 14.54
N ALA A 23 -5.44 -3.62 14.87
CA ALA A 23 -5.80 -4.30 16.11
C ALA A 23 -4.70 -5.30 16.49
N ASP A 24 -4.78 -5.84 17.71
CA ASP A 24 -3.87 -6.90 18.16
C ASP A 24 -3.90 -8.12 17.23
N ASN A 25 -2.71 -8.67 17.00
CA ASN A 25 -2.41 -9.80 16.15
C ASN A 25 -2.72 -9.57 14.66
N ASP A 26 -2.92 -8.31 14.23
CA ASP A 26 -3.01 -8.01 12.80
C ASP A 26 -1.69 -8.34 12.10
N ARG A 27 -1.81 -8.85 10.88
CA ARG A 27 -0.68 -9.11 9.98
C ARG A 27 -0.85 -8.23 8.75
N VAL A 28 0.06 -7.27 8.60
CA VAL A 28 -0.04 -6.20 7.62
C VAL A 28 0.98 -6.40 6.49
N LEU A 29 0.47 -6.55 5.28
CA LEU A 29 1.27 -6.49 4.05
C LEU A 29 1.32 -5.05 3.53
N ILE A 30 2.47 -4.42 3.52
CA ILE A 30 2.61 -3.03 3.05
C ILE A 30 2.92 -3.05 1.55
N ALA A 31 2.04 -2.49 0.74
CA ALA A 31 2.22 -2.40 -0.71
C ALA A 31 3.22 -1.28 -1.05
N VAL A 32 4.44 -1.67 -1.39
CA VAL A 32 5.53 -0.75 -1.73
C VAL A 32 5.61 -0.56 -3.24
N SER A 33 5.64 0.69 -3.68
CA SER A 33 5.80 1.06 -5.10
C SER A 33 7.23 1.49 -5.44
N GLY A 34 8.07 1.71 -4.43
CA GLY A 34 9.38 2.36 -4.55
C GLY A 34 9.30 3.89 -4.50
N GLY A 35 8.08 4.45 -4.50
CA GLY A 35 7.84 5.87 -4.27
C GLY A 35 7.89 6.25 -2.79
N VAL A 36 8.11 7.54 -2.54
CA VAL A 36 8.26 8.12 -1.20
C VAL A 36 7.09 7.80 -0.28
N ASP A 37 5.85 7.86 -0.75
CA ASP A 37 4.67 7.68 0.11
C ASP A 37 4.58 6.26 0.66
N SER A 38 4.86 5.27 -0.17
CA SER A 38 4.86 3.87 0.25
C SER A 38 6.00 3.55 1.23
N LEU A 39 7.16 4.20 1.08
CA LEU A 39 8.30 4.06 1.99
C LEU A 39 8.05 4.80 3.31
N VAL A 40 7.44 5.99 3.26
CA VAL A 40 7.04 6.76 4.44
C VAL A 40 5.97 6.00 5.22
N LEU A 41 4.97 5.41 4.56
CA LEU A 41 4.00 4.53 5.21
C LEU A 41 4.69 3.35 5.91
N THR A 42 5.66 2.71 5.23
CA THR A 42 6.43 1.61 5.80
C THR A 42 7.16 2.04 7.06
N TRP A 43 7.83 3.20 7.01
CA TRP A 43 8.51 3.77 8.16
C TRP A 43 7.54 4.14 9.30
N ILE A 44 6.37 4.73 8.99
CA ILE A 44 5.34 5.08 9.98
C ILE A 44 4.89 3.83 10.73
N LEU A 45 4.52 2.76 10.01
CA LEU A 45 4.01 1.54 10.62
C LEU A 45 5.09 0.82 11.43
N ASN A 46 6.36 0.85 11.01
CA ASN A 46 7.48 0.32 11.78
C ASN A 46 7.72 1.12 13.07
N HIS A 47 7.75 2.46 12.96
CA HIS A 47 7.96 3.34 14.11
C HIS A 47 6.83 3.25 15.14
N TRP A 48 5.60 3.05 14.69
CA TRP A 48 4.44 2.89 15.57
C TRP A 48 4.36 1.53 16.22
N GLN A 49 4.85 0.47 15.57
CA GLN A 49 4.89 -0.88 16.17
C GLN A 49 5.65 -0.87 17.50
N GLN A 50 6.63 0.02 17.65
CA GLN A 50 7.43 0.20 18.87
C GLN A 50 6.73 1.02 19.97
N LYS A 51 5.61 1.67 19.67
CA LYS A 51 4.96 2.67 20.55
C LYS A 51 3.49 2.41 20.82
N ALA A 52 2.80 1.75 19.90
CA ALA A 52 1.39 1.49 20.00
C ALA A 52 1.14 0.44 21.10
N PRO A 53 0.03 0.54 21.85
CA PRO A 53 -0.35 -0.47 22.85
C PRO A 53 -0.99 -1.71 22.19
N ILE A 54 -0.58 -2.03 20.96
CA ILE A 54 -1.07 -3.18 20.20
C ILE A 54 0.09 -3.90 19.52
N ASP A 55 0.01 -5.22 19.46
CA ASP A 55 1.01 -6.07 18.81
C ASP A 55 0.53 -6.45 17.42
N TYR A 56 1.26 -6.09 16.37
CA TYR A 56 0.95 -6.46 14.98
C TYR A 56 2.23 -6.77 14.22
N GLU A 57 2.15 -7.57 13.16
CA GLU A 57 3.27 -7.89 12.28
C GLU A 57 3.21 -7.05 10.99
N ILE A 58 4.37 -6.66 10.47
CA ILE A 58 4.48 -5.97 9.18
C ILE A 58 5.47 -6.66 8.26
N ILE A 59 5.11 -6.79 6.98
CA ILE A 59 6.02 -7.16 5.90
C ILE A 59 5.79 -6.22 4.72
N ALA A 60 6.86 -5.63 4.18
CA ALA A 60 6.79 -4.84 2.97
C ALA A 60 6.85 -5.73 1.72
N ALA A 61 6.01 -5.47 0.72
CA ALA A 61 6.02 -6.20 -0.54
C ALA A 61 6.14 -5.24 -1.73
N TYR A 62 7.17 -5.45 -2.53
CA TYR A 62 7.35 -4.80 -3.81
C TYR A 62 7.13 -5.81 -4.94
N ILE A 63 6.25 -5.46 -5.88
CA ILE A 63 5.99 -6.26 -7.08
C ILE A 63 6.76 -5.62 -8.24
N ASP A 64 7.85 -6.26 -8.64
CA ASP A 64 8.66 -5.86 -9.78
C ASP A 64 7.96 -6.31 -11.07
N ASN A 65 7.60 -5.35 -11.93
CA ASN A 65 6.88 -5.59 -13.18
C ASN A 65 7.77 -6.17 -14.29
N GLY A 66 9.09 -6.22 -14.09
CA GLY A 66 10.06 -6.69 -15.08
C GLY A 66 10.46 -5.64 -16.11
N PHE A 67 10.32 -4.34 -15.80
CA PHE A 67 10.73 -3.25 -16.69
C PHE A 67 12.23 -2.94 -16.58
N ASP A 68 12.71 -2.77 -15.35
CA ASP A 68 14.11 -2.44 -15.05
C ASP A 68 14.55 -3.16 -13.77
N ARG A 69 15.64 -3.94 -13.87
CA ARG A 69 16.19 -4.70 -12.74
C ARG A 69 16.71 -3.80 -11.62
N SER A 70 17.19 -2.59 -11.94
CA SER A 70 17.81 -1.71 -10.94
C SER A 70 16.80 -1.17 -9.91
N THR A 71 15.52 -1.08 -10.31
CA THR A 71 14.46 -0.56 -9.44
C THR A 71 14.22 -1.47 -8.24
N GLY A 72 14.17 -2.79 -8.45
CA GLY A 72 13.97 -3.76 -7.37
C GLY A 72 15.08 -3.73 -6.32
N ASP A 73 16.34 -3.61 -6.74
CA ASP A 73 17.50 -3.56 -5.86
C ASP A 73 17.52 -2.27 -5.02
N ASN A 74 17.19 -1.13 -5.64
CA ASN A 74 17.07 0.15 -4.93
C ASN A 74 15.98 0.09 -3.84
N VAL A 75 14.81 -0.47 -4.16
CA VAL A 75 13.72 -0.64 -3.18
C VAL A 75 14.14 -1.59 -2.06
N ALA A 76 14.84 -2.68 -2.37
CA ALA A 76 15.38 -3.59 -1.35
C ALA A 76 16.31 -2.83 -0.39
N GLN A 77 17.24 -2.03 -0.90
CA GLN A 77 18.15 -1.24 -0.07
C GLN A 77 17.41 -0.23 0.81
N GLN A 78 16.38 0.44 0.28
CA GLN A 78 15.55 1.37 1.05
C GLN A 78 14.81 0.65 2.20
N LEU A 79 14.24 -0.53 1.94
CA LEU A 79 13.54 -1.32 2.95
C LEU A 79 14.48 -1.88 4.01
N GLN A 80 15.69 -2.31 3.62
CA GLN A 80 16.76 -2.68 4.56
C GLN A 80 17.11 -1.52 5.49
N ASN A 81 17.24 -0.30 4.95
CA ASN A 81 17.57 0.88 5.74
C ASN A 81 16.44 1.25 6.73
N ILE A 82 15.17 0.97 6.38
CA ILE A 82 14.04 1.16 7.30
C ILE A 82 14.01 0.07 8.39
N GLY A 83 14.62 -1.09 8.14
CA GLY A 83 14.72 -2.18 9.10
C GLY A 83 13.47 -3.04 9.20
N VAL A 84 12.71 -3.19 8.11
CA VAL A 84 11.51 -4.04 8.06
C VAL A 84 11.75 -5.31 7.24
N PRO A 85 11.11 -6.44 7.56
CA PRO A 85 11.11 -7.59 6.68
C PRO A 85 10.41 -7.26 5.36
N TYR A 86 10.95 -7.75 4.25
CA TYR A 86 10.41 -7.45 2.93
C TYR A 86 10.47 -8.62 1.95
N LEU A 87 9.60 -8.54 0.94
CA LEU A 87 9.50 -9.45 -0.19
C LEU A 87 9.62 -8.65 -1.49
N ILE A 88 10.54 -9.07 -2.36
CA ILE A 88 10.63 -8.60 -3.75
C ILE A 88 10.10 -9.71 -4.66
N GLU A 89 8.93 -9.52 -5.24
CA GLU A 89 8.32 -10.47 -6.16
C GLU A 89 8.60 -10.06 -7.60
N LYS A 90 9.43 -10.82 -8.31
CA LYS A 90 9.73 -10.59 -9.72
C LYS A 90 8.63 -11.17 -10.61
N THR A 91 8.14 -10.36 -11.54
CA THR A 91 7.05 -10.73 -12.45
C THR A 91 7.34 -10.31 -13.89
N ASP A 92 6.51 -10.78 -14.83
CA ASP A 92 6.52 -10.43 -16.25
C ASP A 92 5.34 -9.49 -16.62
N PHE A 93 4.78 -8.78 -15.62
CA PHE A 93 3.53 -8.04 -15.78
C PHE A 93 3.60 -6.94 -16.83
N TRP A 94 4.78 -6.33 -17.03
CA TRP A 94 4.98 -5.40 -18.13
C TRP A 94 4.70 -6.04 -19.49
N HIS A 95 5.32 -7.19 -19.78
CA HIS A 95 5.14 -7.89 -21.05
C HIS A 95 3.69 -8.34 -21.25
N ARG A 96 3.07 -8.85 -20.18
CA ARG A 96 1.66 -9.27 -20.21
C ARG A 96 0.70 -8.11 -20.42
N ALA A 97 0.98 -6.94 -19.83
CA ALA A 97 0.20 -5.73 -20.03
C ALA A 97 0.40 -5.14 -21.43
N ALA A 98 1.63 -5.17 -21.97
CA ALA A 98 1.92 -4.73 -23.33
C ALA A 98 1.23 -5.59 -24.39
N ALA A 99 1.05 -6.89 -24.12
CA ALA A 99 0.31 -7.80 -24.99
C ALA A 99 -1.22 -7.64 -24.89
N ALA A 100 -1.73 -6.97 -23.83
CA ALA A 100 -3.15 -6.74 -23.66
C ALA A 100 -3.61 -5.52 -24.47
N GLU A 101 -4.79 -5.61 -25.10
CA GLU A 101 -5.42 -4.52 -25.86
C GLU A 101 -4.48 -3.82 -26.87
N GLU A 102 -3.56 -4.57 -27.50
CA GLU A 102 -2.53 -4.02 -28.42
C GLU A 102 -1.65 -2.92 -27.78
N GLY A 103 -1.43 -2.98 -26.47
CA GLY A 103 -0.65 -2.00 -25.73
C GLY A 103 -1.41 -0.72 -25.38
N LYS A 104 -2.74 -0.71 -25.55
CA LYS A 104 -3.58 0.35 -24.97
C LYS A 104 -3.66 0.13 -23.45
N SER A 105 -3.59 1.22 -22.69
CA SER A 105 -3.79 1.19 -21.23
C SER A 105 -2.83 0.27 -20.43
N ILE A 106 -1.58 0.13 -20.86
CA ILE A 106 -0.57 -0.73 -20.20
C ILE A 106 -0.49 -0.46 -18.68
N CYS A 107 -0.45 0.81 -18.27
CA CYS A 107 -0.38 1.18 -16.86
C CYS A 107 -1.58 0.67 -16.05
N TYR A 108 -2.77 0.66 -16.64
CA TYR A 108 -3.98 0.12 -16.00
C TYR A 108 -3.85 -1.41 -15.80
N HIS A 109 -3.41 -2.14 -16.83
CA HIS A 109 -3.22 -3.58 -16.76
C HIS A 109 -2.12 -3.96 -15.75
N CYS A 110 -0.97 -3.27 -15.77
CA CYS A 110 0.10 -3.45 -14.79
C CYS A 110 -0.40 -3.21 -13.36
N ALA A 111 -1.10 -2.10 -13.11
CA ALA A 111 -1.64 -1.79 -11.78
C ALA A 111 -2.64 -2.85 -11.29
N ARG A 112 -3.49 -3.36 -12.19
CA ARG A 112 -4.42 -4.45 -11.89
C ARG A 112 -3.69 -5.76 -11.56
N LEU A 113 -2.71 -6.16 -12.36
CA LEU A 113 -1.91 -7.38 -12.11
C LEU A 113 -1.15 -7.30 -10.79
N ARG A 114 -0.52 -6.16 -10.49
CA ARG A 114 0.15 -5.91 -9.20
C ARG A 114 -0.79 -6.04 -8.02
N ARG A 115 -1.96 -5.40 -8.08
CA ARG A 115 -2.99 -5.50 -7.02
C ARG A 115 -3.44 -6.94 -6.81
N ASN A 116 -3.72 -7.67 -7.90
CA ASN A 116 -4.09 -9.08 -7.82
C ASN A 116 -2.99 -9.92 -7.17
N ARG A 117 -1.71 -9.67 -7.50
CA ARG A 117 -0.59 -10.39 -6.89
C ARG A 117 -0.45 -10.08 -5.40
N LEU A 118 -0.61 -8.83 -5.00
CA LEU A 118 -0.63 -8.44 -3.58
C LEU A 118 -1.73 -9.15 -2.80
N PHE A 119 -2.95 -9.23 -3.35
CA PHE A 119 -4.05 -9.97 -2.71
C PHE A 119 -3.74 -11.47 -2.60
N ALA A 120 -3.15 -12.07 -3.65
CA ALA A 120 -2.76 -13.48 -3.61
C ALA A 120 -1.65 -13.76 -2.58
N ILE A 121 -0.68 -12.85 -2.43
CA ILE A 121 0.35 -12.93 -1.39
C ILE A 121 -0.28 -12.81 -0.01
N ALA A 122 -1.17 -11.83 0.17
CA ALA A 122 -1.88 -11.61 1.42
C ALA A 122 -2.66 -12.86 1.85
N GLU A 123 -3.45 -13.44 0.94
CA GLU A 123 -4.21 -14.66 1.20
C GLU A 123 -3.31 -15.86 1.50
N LYS A 124 -2.31 -16.13 0.64
CA LYS A 124 -1.42 -17.30 0.78
C LYS A 124 -0.62 -17.27 2.08
N GLN A 125 -0.20 -16.08 2.51
CA GLN A 125 0.64 -15.92 3.69
C GLN A 125 -0.15 -15.55 4.95
N GLY A 126 -1.48 -15.37 4.87
CA GLY A 126 -2.34 -15.10 6.01
C GLY A 126 -2.27 -13.66 6.55
N PHE A 127 -2.07 -12.67 5.67
CA PHE A 127 -2.20 -11.25 6.02
C PHE A 127 -3.65 -10.82 5.93
N ASN A 128 -4.17 -10.22 7.00
CA ASN A 128 -5.54 -9.73 7.07
C ASN A 128 -5.65 -8.22 6.80
N LYS A 129 -4.52 -7.50 6.69
CA LYS A 129 -4.45 -6.09 6.30
C LYS A 129 -3.48 -5.88 5.14
N ILE A 130 -3.80 -4.91 4.28
CA ILE A 130 -2.89 -4.40 3.26
C ILE A 130 -2.79 -2.88 3.37
N GLY A 131 -1.60 -2.38 3.65
CA GLY A 131 -1.31 -0.95 3.75
C GLY A 131 -0.96 -0.36 2.40
N PHE A 132 -1.65 0.72 1.99
CA PHE A 132 -1.32 1.48 0.80
C PHE A 132 -0.92 2.91 1.15
N GLY A 133 0.14 3.40 0.50
CA GLY A 133 0.67 4.76 0.70
C GLY A 133 -0.17 5.89 0.10
N HIS A 134 -1.47 5.70 -0.14
CA HIS A 134 -2.31 6.78 -0.65
C HIS A 134 -2.50 7.86 0.43
N HIS A 135 -2.36 9.12 0.04
CA HIS A 135 -2.52 10.30 0.88
C HIS A 135 -3.72 11.14 0.46
N GLN A 136 -3.99 12.23 1.18
CA GLN A 136 -5.14 13.11 0.98
C GLN A 136 -5.34 13.54 -0.49
N ASP A 137 -4.26 13.90 -1.20
CA ASP A 137 -4.38 14.33 -2.60
C ASP A 137 -4.86 13.19 -3.52
N ASP A 138 -4.46 11.92 -3.31
CA ASP A 138 -4.99 10.78 -4.07
C ASP A 138 -6.50 10.61 -3.87
N ILE A 139 -6.99 10.91 -2.67
CA ILE A 139 -8.41 10.84 -2.33
C ILE A 139 -9.18 11.94 -3.08
N LEU A 140 -8.63 13.14 -3.16
CA LEU A 140 -9.20 14.27 -3.90
C LEU A 140 -9.16 14.02 -5.42
N GLU A 141 -8.05 13.53 -5.94
CA GLU A 141 -7.91 13.16 -7.36
C GLU A 141 -8.95 12.09 -7.75
N THR A 142 -9.06 11.03 -6.94
CA THR A 142 -10.05 9.97 -7.18
C THR A 142 -11.48 10.53 -7.11
N PHE A 143 -11.76 11.44 -6.18
CA PHE A 143 -13.05 12.11 -6.08
C PHE A 143 -13.39 12.89 -7.36
N PHE A 144 -12.45 13.69 -7.88
CA PHE A 144 -12.69 14.44 -9.11
C PHE A 144 -12.81 13.55 -10.35
N ILE A 145 -12.02 12.47 -10.44
CA ILE A 145 -12.17 11.48 -11.50
C ILE A 145 -13.59 10.91 -11.52
N ASN A 146 -14.08 10.49 -10.34
CA ASN A 146 -15.41 9.91 -10.18
C ASN A 146 -16.53 10.91 -10.46
N LEU A 147 -16.39 12.14 -9.99
CA LEU A 147 -17.38 13.20 -10.18
C LEU A 147 -17.49 13.60 -11.65
N LEU A 148 -16.36 13.85 -12.31
CA LEU A 148 -16.32 14.44 -13.64
C LEU A 148 -16.50 13.42 -14.77
N TYR A 149 -15.94 12.21 -14.62
CA TYR A 149 -15.95 11.22 -15.70
C TYR A 149 -16.92 10.06 -15.47
N ALA A 150 -17.32 9.81 -14.22
CA ALA A 150 -18.24 8.72 -13.88
C ALA A 150 -19.58 9.20 -13.30
N GLY A 151 -19.77 10.52 -13.15
CA GLY A 151 -21.02 11.12 -12.66
C GLY A 151 -21.43 10.67 -11.27
N ASN A 152 -20.48 10.28 -10.42
CA ASN A 152 -20.75 9.75 -9.08
C ASN A 152 -19.95 10.47 -7.99
N ILE A 153 -20.58 10.67 -6.83
CA ILE A 153 -19.96 11.29 -5.65
C ILE A 153 -19.35 10.16 -4.81
N SER A 154 -18.14 9.73 -5.13
CA SER A 154 -17.43 8.70 -4.38
C SER A 154 -15.91 8.85 -4.45
N THR A 155 -15.19 8.25 -3.50
CA THR A 155 -13.73 8.19 -3.48
C THR A 155 -13.23 6.97 -2.70
N MET A 156 -11.92 6.79 -2.63
CA MET A 156 -11.27 5.81 -1.76
C MET A 156 -11.57 6.12 -0.29
N VAL A 157 -11.83 5.06 0.49
CA VAL A 157 -12.05 5.18 1.94
C VAL A 157 -10.79 4.80 2.73
N PRO A 158 -10.56 5.39 3.92
CA PRO A 158 -9.36 5.13 4.72
C PRO A 158 -9.21 3.65 5.15
N LYS A 159 -10.32 2.96 5.38
CA LYS A 159 -10.37 1.50 5.59
C LYS A 159 -11.43 0.88 4.70
N GLN A 160 -11.04 -0.11 3.90
CA GLN A 160 -11.94 -0.79 2.96
C GLN A 160 -11.95 -2.29 3.24
N LYS A 161 -13.15 -2.85 3.43
CA LYS A 161 -13.38 -4.29 3.62
C LYS A 161 -13.39 -4.99 2.26
N LEU A 162 -12.62 -6.08 2.10
CA LEU A 162 -12.59 -6.90 0.90
C LEU A 162 -12.82 -8.38 1.25
N PHE A 163 -13.29 -9.16 0.27
CA PHE A 163 -13.45 -10.62 0.37
C PHE A 163 -14.21 -11.06 1.64
N ASP A 164 -15.38 -10.46 1.88
CA ASP A 164 -16.23 -10.67 3.07
C ASP A 164 -15.58 -10.35 4.41
N GLY A 165 -14.46 -9.61 4.40
CA GLY A 165 -13.73 -9.18 5.59
C GLY A 165 -12.48 -9.98 5.88
N ARG A 166 -12.13 -10.92 5.01
CA ARG A 166 -10.86 -11.66 5.12
C ARG A 166 -9.66 -10.73 5.00
N ILE A 167 -9.76 -9.70 4.16
CA ILE A 167 -8.70 -8.69 3.97
C ILE A 167 -9.29 -7.29 4.10
N HIS A 168 -8.56 -6.40 4.75
CA HIS A 168 -8.86 -4.98 4.77
C HIS A 168 -7.73 -4.18 4.14
N ILE A 169 -8.07 -3.26 3.24
CA ILE A 169 -7.12 -2.20 2.85
C ILE A 169 -7.15 -1.10 3.90
N ILE A 170 -5.97 -0.63 4.29
CA ILE A 170 -5.79 0.53 5.18
C ILE A 170 -4.94 1.60 4.49
N ARG A 171 -5.31 2.86 4.68
CA ARG A 171 -4.62 4.05 4.14
C ARG A 171 -4.38 5.05 5.27
N PRO A 172 -3.34 4.86 6.11
CA PRO A 172 -3.12 5.72 7.28
C PRO A 172 -2.85 7.20 6.99
N MET A 173 -2.47 7.54 5.76
CA MET A 173 -2.13 8.90 5.34
C MET A 173 -3.26 9.60 4.55
N ALA A 174 -4.40 8.92 4.38
CA ALA A 174 -5.58 9.42 3.66
C ALA A 174 -6.38 10.46 4.46
#